data_AF-A0A1G0YB51-F1
#
_entry.id   AF-A0A1G0YB51-F1
#
_cell.length_a   1.000
_cell.length_b   1.000
_cell.length_c   1.000
_cell.angle_alpha   90.00
_cell.angle_beta   90.00
_cell.angle_gamma   90.00
#
_symmetry.space_group_name_H-M   'P 1'
#
loop_
_entity.id
_entity.type
_entity.pdbx_description
1 polymer ?
#
loop_
_entity_poly.entity_id
_entity_poly.type
_entity_poly.pdbx_seq_one_letter_code
_entity_poly.pdbx_strand_id
1 'polypeptide(L)'
;MSISGKNAMELVNWIQRKYDIQILPSTPDDQSTPIESTTYWNDMQRNRAGNLLAGARLKAELSQKELADKVGIRQNMVSEYEHGRRRITREMAQRVGKVLGVNLAAMIET
;
A
#
# COMPACT_ATOMS: atom_id res chain seq x y z
N MET A 1 -5.09 -0.31 22.46
CA MET A 1 -6.39 0.05 23.07
C MET A 1 -6.16 1.27 23.94
N SER A 2 -6.94 2.34 23.79
CA SER A 2 -6.79 3.56 24.60
C SER A 2 -7.81 3.53 25.74
N ILE A 3 -7.36 3.74 26.98
CA ILE A 3 -8.21 3.80 28.17
C ILE A 3 -8.14 5.24 28.71
N SER A 4 -9.29 5.92 28.80
CA SER A 4 -9.39 7.28 29.30
C SER A 4 -10.60 7.43 30.23
N GLY A 5 -10.54 8.35 31.21
CA GLY A 5 -11.60 8.62 32.18
C GLY A 5 -11.12 8.69 33.63
N LYS A 6 -11.98 9.16 34.55
CA LYS A 6 -11.66 9.42 35.97
C LYS A 6 -11.07 8.22 36.71
N ASN A 7 -11.43 6.99 36.32
CA ASN A 7 -11.00 5.75 37.00
C ASN A 7 -10.10 4.87 36.12
N ALA A 8 -9.48 5.42 35.07
CA ALA A 8 -8.65 4.66 34.13
C ALA A 8 -7.51 3.90 34.85
N MET A 9 -6.88 4.53 35.86
CA MET A 9 -5.80 3.91 36.62
C MET A 9 -6.24 2.75 37.52
N GLU A 10 -7.43 2.82 38.11
CA GLU A 10 -7.98 1.72 38.91
C GLU A 10 -8.21 0.48 38.04
N LEU A 11 -8.71 0.69 36.82
CA LEU A 11 -8.88 -0.37 35.83
C LEU A 11 -7.54 -0.96 35.39
N VAL A 12 -6.55 -0.13 35.08
CA VAL A 12 -5.19 -0.59 34.71
C VAL A 12 -4.61 -1.46 35.84
N ASN A 13 -4.69 -1.00 37.08
CA ASN A 13 -4.23 -1.74 38.25
C ASN A 13 -4.97 -3.08 38.43
N TRP A 14 -6.26 -3.15 38.10
CA TRP A 14 -7.02 -4.41 38.14
C TRP A 14 -6.57 -5.38 37.05
N ILE A 15 -6.36 -4.92 35.82
CA ILE A 15 -5.91 -5.78 34.69
C ILE A 15 -4.50 -6.31 34.96
N GLN A 16 -3.61 -5.51 35.56
CA GLN A 16 -2.23 -5.91 35.91
C GLN A 16 -2.16 -7.09 36.88
N ARG A 17 -3.20 -7.32 37.71
CA ARG A 17 -3.24 -8.47 38.63
C ARG A 17 -3.40 -9.80 37.90
N LYS A 18 -3.94 -9.78 36.69
CA LYS A 18 -4.28 -10.99 35.92
C LYS A 18 -3.44 -11.16 34.66
N TYR A 19 -2.88 -10.07 34.14
CA TYR A 19 -2.12 -10.07 32.89
C TYR A 19 -0.84 -9.26 33.05
N ASP A 20 0.25 -9.70 32.41
CA ASP A 20 1.46 -8.90 32.27
C ASP A 20 1.18 -7.75 31.28
N ILE A 21 1.26 -6.51 31.76
CA ILE A 21 0.97 -5.32 30.96
C ILE A 21 2.24 -4.51 30.79
N GLN A 22 2.65 -4.32 29.54
CA GLN A 22 3.65 -3.32 29.16
C GLN A 22 2.93 -2.03 28.76
N ILE A 23 3.14 -0.97 29.54
CA ILE A 23 2.68 0.37 29.20
C ILE A 23 3.74 0.97 28.28
N LEU A 24 3.42 1.10 26.99
CA LEU A 24 4.25 1.83 26.04
C LEU A 24 3.93 3.32 26.17
N PRO A 25 4.82 4.15 26.74
CA PRO A 25 4.60 5.58 26.74
C PRO A 25 4.62 6.07 25.29
N SER A 26 3.70 6.97 24.95
CA SER A 26 3.79 7.69 23.69
C SER A 26 5.13 8.42 23.68
N THR A 27 5.99 8.05 22.74
CA THR A 27 7.26 8.75 22.55
C THR A 27 6.96 10.15 21.99
N PRO A 28 7.84 11.15 22.16
CA PRO A 28 7.66 12.46 21.54
C PRO A 28 7.50 12.40 20.01
N ASP A 29 7.95 11.30 19.39
CA ASP A 29 7.83 10.99 17.96
C ASP A 29 6.49 10.32 17.57
N ASP A 30 5.61 10.00 18.53
CA ASP A 30 4.23 9.52 18.26
C ASP A 30 3.28 10.67 17.87
N GLN A 31 3.81 11.74 17.28
CA GLN A 31 2.99 12.79 16.72
C GLN A 31 2.36 12.32 15.41
N SER A 32 1.03 12.31 15.38
CA SER A 32 0.29 12.05 14.15
C SER A 32 0.63 13.12 13.13
N THR A 33 1.20 12.70 12.00
CA THR A 33 1.42 13.57 10.85
C THR A 33 0.39 13.24 9.76
N PRO A 34 -0.06 14.23 8.96
CA PRO A 34 -0.87 13.96 7.78
C PRO A 34 -0.15 12.97 6.86
N ILE A 35 -0.86 11.97 6.33
CA ILE A 35 -0.25 10.91 5.50
C ILE A 35 0.50 11.51 4.31
N GLU A 36 -0.01 12.60 3.76
CA GLU A 36 0.53 13.32 2.60
C GLU A 36 1.91 13.91 2.84
N SER A 37 2.26 14.16 4.09
CA SER A 37 3.56 14.71 4.50
C SER A 37 4.63 13.63 4.72
N THR A 38 4.24 12.35 4.73
CA THR A 38 5.15 11.24 5.00
C THR A 38 6.04 10.92 3.80
N THR A 39 7.22 10.35 4.05
CA THR A 39 8.09 9.80 3.01
C THR A 39 7.40 8.70 2.21
N TYR A 40 6.60 7.86 2.89
CA TYR A 40 5.78 6.83 2.27
C TYR A 40 4.85 7.39 1.18
N TRP A 41 4.13 8.48 1.47
CA TRP A 41 3.23 9.09 0.49
C TRP A 41 3.98 9.63 -0.72
N ASN A 42 5.10 10.32 -0.48
CA ASN A 42 5.94 10.84 -1.57
C ASN A 42 6.45 9.71 -2.48
N ASP A 43 6.92 8.60 -1.89
CA ASP A 43 7.37 7.43 -2.64
C ASP A 43 6.23 6.74 -3.40
N MET A 44 5.03 6.68 -2.80
CA MET A 44 3.83 6.18 -3.46
C MET A 44 3.46 7.02 -4.68
N GLN A 45 3.56 8.35 -4.60
CA GLN A 45 3.26 9.24 -5.73
C GLN A 45 4.31 9.12 -6.85
N ARG A 46 5.59 8.89 -6.53
CA ARG A 46 6.67 8.73 -7.52
C ARG A 46 6.43 7.59 -8.52
N ASN A 47 5.85 6.48 -8.06
CA ASN A 47 5.47 5.35 -8.90
C ASN A 47 3.96 5.04 -8.85
N ARG A 48 3.14 6.08 -8.92
CA ARG A 48 1.68 5.95 -8.83
C ARG A 48 1.12 4.91 -9.80
N ALA A 49 1.52 4.96 -11.07
CA ALA A 49 1.06 4.03 -12.09
C ALA A 49 1.45 2.56 -11.81
N GLY A 50 2.70 2.32 -11.39
CA GLY A 50 3.15 0.98 -11.02
C GLY A 50 2.47 0.44 -9.77
N ASN A 51 2.22 1.29 -8.79
CA ASN A 51 1.47 0.94 -7.58
C ASN A 51 0.01 0.57 -7.90
N LEU A 52 -0.65 1.36 -8.77
CA LEU A 52 -2.01 1.08 -9.23
C LEU A 52 -2.08 -0.21 -10.06
N LEU A 53 -1.09 -0.47 -10.91
CA LEU A 53 -0.95 -1.73 -11.62
C LEU A 53 -0.85 -2.92 -10.65
N ALA A 54 0.05 -2.83 -9.66
CA ALA A 54 0.21 -3.88 -8.65
C ALA A 54 -1.11 -4.14 -7.90
N GLY A 55 -1.80 -3.07 -7.48
CA GLY A 55 -3.10 -3.18 -6.82
C GLY A 55 -4.17 -3.82 -7.70
N ALA A 56 -4.27 -3.42 -8.97
CA ALA A 56 -5.22 -4.00 -9.91
C ALA A 56 -4.92 -5.48 -10.21
N ARG A 57 -3.65 -5.84 -10.34
CA ARG A 57 -3.21 -7.23 -10.51
C ARG A 57 -3.58 -8.09 -9.30
N LEU A 58 -3.30 -7.62 -8.09
CA LEU A 58 -3.63 -8.32 -6.85
C LEU A 58 -5.15 -8.48 -6.67
N LYS A 59 -5.93 -7.46 -7.03
CA LYS A 59 -7.40 -7.53 -7.04
C LYS A 59 -7.93 -8.59 -8.02
N ALA A 60 -7.21 -8.82 -9.13
CA ALA A 60 -7.51 -9.87 -10.10
C ALA A 60 -6.93 -11.25 -9.70
N GLU A 61 -6.32 -11.38 -8.51
CA GLU A 61 -5.71 -12.61 -7.99
C GLU A 61 -4.62 -13.21 -8.89
N LEU A 62 -3.93 -12.36 -9.66
CA LEU A 62 -2.87 -12.79 -10.57
C LEU A 62 -1.49 -12.61 -9.94
N SER A 63 -0.61 -13.57 -10.12
CA SER A 63 0.84 -13.36 -9.96
C SER A 63 1.40 -12.46 -11.07
N GLN A 64 2.59 -11.90 -10.86
CA GLN A 64 3.27 -11.12 -11.91
C GLN A 64 3.52 -11.95 -13.17
N LYS A 65 3.77 -13.26 -13.02
CA LYS A 65 3.97 -14.19 -14.13
C LYS A 65 2.67 -14.38 -14.92
N GLU A 66 1.57 -14.68 -14.25
CA GLU A 66 0.27 -14.89 -14.92
C GLU A 66 -0.22 -13.65 -15.65
N LEU A 67 -0.01 -12.46 -15.07
CA LEU A 67 -0.31 -11.21 -15.77
C LEU A 67 0.57 -11.06 -17.02
N ALA A 68 1.87 -11.34 -16.91
CA ALA A 68 2.80 -11.24 -18.03
C ALA A 68 2.42 -12.20 -19.17
N ASP A 69 2.06 -13.44 -18.83
CA ASP A 69 1.62 -14.46 -19.77
C ASP A 69 0.32 -14.03 -20.49
N LYS A 70 -0.67 -13.51 -19.75
CA LYS A 70 -1.93 -12.99 -20.33
C LYS A 70 -1.72 -11.77 -21.24
N VAL A 71 -0.76 -10.90 -20.92
CA VAL A 71 -0.46 -9.69 -21.71
C VAL A 71 0.46 -10.01 -22.89
N GLY A 72 1.24 -11.10 -22.83
CA GLY A 72 2.25 -11.46 -23.80
C GLY A 72 3.55 -10.66 -23.66
N ILE A 73 4.01 -10.48 -22.42
CA ILE A 73 5.29 -9.82 -22.07
C ILE A 73 6.09 -10.69 -21.10
N ARG A 74 7.35 -10.31 -20.84
CA ARG A 74 8.18 -10.99 -19.85
C ARG A 74 7.76 -10.59 -18.43
N GLN A 75 7.77 -11.51 -17.47
CA GLN A 75 7.43 -11.22 -16.07
C GLN A 75 8.32 -10.12 -15.46
N ASN A 76 9.60 -10.04 -15.84
CA ASN A 76 10.48 -8.98 -15.38
C ASN A 76 9.96 -7.59 -15.75
N MET A 77 9.30 -7.41 -16.90
CA MET A 77 8.69 -6.13 -17.28
C MET A 77 7.57 -5.75 -16.33
N VAL A 78 6.72 -6.69 -15.91
CA VAL A 78 5.67 -6.44 -14.91
C VAL A 78 6.31 -5.98 -13.60
N SER A 79 7.36 -6.68 -13.14
CA SER A 79 8.10 -6.29 -11.94
C SER A 79 8.72 -4.89 -12.07
N GLU A 80 9.33 -4.57 -13.21
CA GLU A 80 9.91 -3.25 -13.46
C GLU A 80 8.88 -2.13 -13.44
N TYR A 81 7.68 -2.36 -13.99
CA TYR A 81 6.57 -1.41 -13.91
C TYR A 81 6.10 -1.25 -12.45
N GLU A 82 5.84 -2.34 -11.74
CA GLU A 82 5.35 -2.30 -10.35
C GLU A 82 6.32 -1.63 -9.37
N HIS A 83 7.63 -1.74 -9.62
CA HIS A 83 8.67 -1.11 -8.80
C HIS A 83 9.16 0.25 -9.34
N GLY A 84 8.58 0.75 -10.44
CA GLY A 84 8.94 2.07 -10.99
C GLY A 84 10.32 2.12 -11.65
N ARG A 85 10.96 0.96 -11.87
CA ARG A 85 12.24 0.85 -12.59
C ARG A 85 12.06 1.11 -14.09
N ARG A 86 10.84 0.92 -14.60
CA ARG A 86 10.46 1.19 -15.98
C ARG A 86 9.15 1.96 -16.02
N ARG A 87 9.11 3.03 -16.82
CA ARG A 87 7.86 3.75 -17.10
C ARG A 87 6.97 2.92 -18.03
N ILE A 88 5.71 2.73 -17.65
CA ILE A 88 4.70 2.09 -18.50
C ILE A 88 4.23 3.09 -19.57
N THR A 89 4.21 2.69 -20.84
CA THR A 89 3.66 3.53 -21.92
C THR A 89 2.15 3.44 -21.95
N ARG A 90 1.50 4.39 -22.60
CA ARG A 90 0.05 4.43 -22.76
C ARG A 90 -0.49 3.17 -23.46
N GLU A 91 0.19 2.72 -24.51
CA GLU A 91 -0.19 1.54 -25.27
C GLU A 91 -0.09 0.26 -24.42
N MET A 92 0.99 0.14 -23.63
CA MET A 92 1.16 -0.98 -22.71
C MET A 92 0.09 -0.96 -21.61
N ALA A 93 -0.21 0.23 -21.08
CA ALA A 93 -1.26 0.38 -20.08
C ALA A 93 -2.64 0.01 -20.60
N GLN A 94 -2.96 0.32 -21.85
CA GLN A 94 -4.20 -0.14 -22.48
C GLN A 94 -4.23 -1.66 -22.60
N ARG A 95 -3.13 -2.30 -23.00
CA ARG A 95 -3.04 -3.77 -23.10
C ARG A 95 -3.24 -4.44 -21.74
N VAL A 96 -2.53 -3.97 -20.73
CA VAL A 96 -2.61 -4.48 -19.35
C VAL A 96 -4.00 -4.21 -18.75
N GLY A 97 -4.53 -3.01 -18.97
CA GLY A 97 -5.87 -2.62 -18.52
C GLY A 97 -6.98 -3.49 -19.10
N LYS A 98 -6.87 -3.91 -20.37
CA LYS A 98 -7.81 -4.88 -20.99
C LYS A 98 -7.81 -6.23 -20.28
N VAL A 99 -6.64 -6.74 -19.89
CA VAL A 99 -6.51 -8.02 -19.17
C VAL A 99 -7.10 -7.92 -17.76
N LEU A 100 -6.87 -6.79 -17.09
CA LEU A 100 -7.28 -6.54 -15.71
C LEU A 100 -8.71 -5.96 -15.57
N GLY A 101 -9.38 -5.63 -16.67
CA GLY A 101 -10.70 -4.99 -16.65
C GLY A 101 -10.69 -3.58 -16.04
N VAL A 102 -9.58 -2.84 -16.14
CA VAL A 102 -9.44 -1.48 -15.59
C VAL A 102 -8.93 -0.50 -16.64
N ASN A 103 -9.28 0.78 -16.52
CA ASN A 103 -8.74 1.84 -17.36
C ASN A 103 -7.40 2.35 -16.83
N LEU A 104 -6.35 1.53 -16.97
CA LEU A 104 -5.00 1.88 -16.50
C LEU A 104 -4.39 3.05 -17.28
N ALA A 105 -4.77 3.27 -18.54
CA ALA A 105 -4.26 4.37 -19.36
C ALA A 105 -4.65 5.74 -18.79
N ALA A 106 -5.88 5.89 -18.30
CA ALA A 106 -6.34 7.11 -17.63
C ALA A 106 -5.57 7.42 -16.33
N MET A 107 -4.91 6.43 -15.75
CA MET A 107 -4.16 6.55 -14.50
C MET A 107 -2.69 6.96 -14.68
N ILE A 108 -2.21 7.05 -15.94
CA ILE A 108 -0.83 7.42 -16.29
C ILE A 108 -0.74 8.87 -16.82
N GLU A 109 -1.88 9.47 -17.17
CA GLU A 109 -1.97 10.83 -17.75
C GLU A 109 -2.03 11.96 -16.70
N THR A 110 -1.80 11.66 -15.41
CA THR A 110 -1.72 12.63 -14.31
C THR A 110 -0.38 12.56 -13.61
#